data_AF-A0AAN1ZU33-F1
#
_entry.id   AF-A0AAN1ZU33-F1
#
_cell.length_a   1.000
_cell.length_b   1.000
_cell.length_c   1.000
_cell.angle_alpha   90.00
_cell.angle_beta   90.00
_cell.angle_gamma   90.00
#
_symmetry.space_group_name_H-M   'P 1'
#
loop_
_entity.id
_entity.type
_entity.pdbx_description
1 polymer ?
#
loop_
_entity_poly.entity_id
_entity_poly.type
_entity_poly.pdbx_seq_one_letter_code
_entity_poly.pdbx_strand_id
1 'polypeptide(L)'
;MWALLNKTRGQIGLTAYKDYIFGLLFYKYLSEKATQWLGEVLRGDTWENVYGQDPVRALDYMKQKLGYAIQPKEFFKDWEATIHEERFNIPMISDTFGHFNQQIAFEAKDDFEGIFDGMRFDNSDLGSNAQARASVMISMIELLSAP
;
A
#
# COMPACT_ATOMS: atom_id res chain seq x y z
N MET A 1 -9.75 8.53 16.86
CA MET A 1 -8.49 9.27 16.65
C MET A 1 -7.66 9.51 17.93
N TRP A 2 -8.16 10.19 18.97
CA TRP A 2 -7.33 10.60 20.13
C TRP A 2 -6.86 9.46 21.05
N ALA A 3 -7.69 8.43 21.26
CA ALA A 3 -7.36 7.32 22.16
C ALA A 3 -6.30 6.34 21.59
N LEU A 4 -6.21 6.21 20.26
CA LEU A 4 -5.20 5.36 19.60
C LEU A 4 -3.84 6.05 19.49
N LEU A 5 -3.81 7.36 19.25
CA LEU A 5 -2.58 8.16 19.28
C LEU A 5 -1.83 8.04 20.61
N ASN A 6 -2.53 7.82 21.73
CA ASN A 6 -1.92 7.58 23.03
C ASN A 6 -1.35 6.16 23.20
N LYS A 7 -1.92 5.16 22.51
CA LYS A 7 -1.43 3.77 22.55
C LYS A 7 -0.17 3.57 21.72
N THR A 8 -0.03 4.28 20.60
CA THR A 8 1.14 4.19 19.70
C THR A 8 2.24 5.20 20.01
N ARG A 9 1.94 6.34 20.67
CA ARG A 9 2.93 7.37 21.06
C ARG A 9 4.09 6.85 21.90
N GLY A 10 3.85 5.80 22.67
CA GLY A 10 4.82 5.28 23.64
C GLY A 10 5.81 4.26 23.08
N GLN A 11 5.60 3.75 21.85
CA GLN A 11 6.40 2.65 21.28
C GLN A 11 7.14 3.00 19.99
N ILE A 12 6.71 4.05 19.27
CA ILE A 12 7.30 4.47 17.99
C ILE A 12 7.71 5.94 18.10
N GLY A 13 8.85 6.31 17.54
CA GLY A 13 9.25 7.72 17.40
C GLY A 13 8.16 8.52 16.68
N LEU A 14 7.68 9.61 17.29
CA LEU A 14 6.56 10.42 16.78
C LEU A 14 6.68 10.83 15.31
N THR A 15 7.90 11.10 14.84
CA THR A 15 8.20 11.43 13.44
C THR A 15 8.01 10.23 12.53
N ALA A 16 8.57 9.08 12.89
CA ALA A 16 8.45 7.84 12.13
C ALA A 16 6.98 7.44 11.97
N TYR A 17 6.20 7.48 13.06
CA TYR A 17 4.76 7.21 13.02
C TYR A 17 4.01 8.07 12.00
N LYS A 18 4.35 9.37 11.95
CA LYS A 18 3.73 10.34 11.02
C LYS A 18 4.01 9.95 9.56
N ASP A 19 5.24 9.58 9.23
CA ASP A 19 5.62 9.25 7.86
C ASP A 19 4.94 7.95 7.38
N TYR A 20 4.84 6.92 8.25
CA TYR A 20 4.11 5.70 7.92
C TYR A 20 2.62 5.94 7.73
N ILE A 21 1.95 6.68 8.62
CA ILE A 21 0.49 6.86 8.50
C ILE A 21 0.12 7.67 7.26
N PHE A 22 0.92 8.68 6.88
CA PHE A 22 0.69 9.43 5.64
C PHE A 22 0.99 8.60 4.39
N GLY A 23 2.08 7.82 4.40
CA GLY A 23 2.39 6.91 3.30
C GLY A 23 1.28 5.87 3.08
N LEU A 24 0.80 5.25 4.17
CA LEU A 24 -0.30 4.29 4.11
C LEU A 24 -1.63 4.93 3.67
N LEU A 25 -1.95 6.12 4.18
CA LEU A 25 -3.16 6.85 3.75
C LEU A 25 -3.10 7.21 2.27
N PHE A 26 -1.93 7.65 1.79
CA PHE A 26 -1.75 7.97 0.38
C PHE A 26 -1.84 6.71 -0.49
N TYR A 27 -1.22 5.61 -0.08
CA TYR A 27 -1.33 4.34 -0.79
C TYR A 27 -2.79 3.83 -0.82
N LYS A 28 -3.53 3.95 0.29
CA LYS A 28 -4.96 3.65 0.33
C LYS A 28 -5.71 4.45 -0.74
N TYR A 29 -5.51 5.76 -0.81
CA TYR A 29 -6.14 6.61 -1.82
C TYR A 29 -5.80 6.17 -3.25
N LEU A 30 -4.53 5.89 -3.55
CA LEU A 30 -4.11 5.43 -4.88
C LEU A 30 -4.72 4.06 -5.23
N SER A 31 -4.75 3.15 -4.26
CA SER A 31 -5.34 1.83 -4.39
C SER A 31 -6.84 1.91 -4.68
N GLU A 32 -7.59 2.71 -3.90
CA GLU A 32 -9.03 2.88 -4.09
C GLU A 32 -9.35 3.51 -5.45
N LYS A 33 -8.58 4.52 -5.86
CA LYS A 33 -8.71 5.13 -7.20
C LYS A 33 -8.48 4.10 -8.32
N ALA A 34 -7.48 3.24 -8.16
CA ALA A 34 -7.21 2.17 -9.13
C ALA A 34 -8.32 1.11 -9.13
N THR A 35 -8.82 0.71 -7.96
CA THR A 35 -9.95 -0.22 -7.84
C THR A 35 -11.22 0.33 -8.48
N GLN A 36 -11.53 1.62 -8.27
CA GLN A 36 -12.68 2.27 -8.90
C GLN A 36 -12.54 2.25 -10.43
N TRP A 37 -11.38 2.65 -10.94
CA TRP A 37 -11.12 2.63 -12.38
C TRP A 37 -11.22 1.21 -12.97
N LEU A 38 -10.67 0.19 -12.29
CA LEU A 38 -10.80 -1.21 -12.68
C LEU A 38 -12.26 -1.65 -12.77
N GLY A 39 -13.10 -1.23 -11.81
CA GLY A 39 -14.54 -1.51 -11.81
C GLY A 39 -15.26 -0.98 -13.06
N GLU A 40 -14.78 0.11 -13.65
CA GLU A 40 -15.34 0.70 -14.87
C GLU A 40 -14.86 -0.01 -16.15
N VAL A 41 -13.60 -0.49 -16.17
CA VAL A 41 -12.97 -1.00 -17.40
C VAL A 41 -13.01 -2.51 -17.57
N LEU A 42 -13.10 -3.28 -16.48
CA LEU A 42 -13.01 -4.75 -16.52
C LEU A 42 -14.28 -5.44 -17.07
N ARG A 43 -15.42 -4.74 -17.14
CA ARG A 43 -16.69 -5.24 -17.74
C ARG A 43 -17.10 -6.65 -17.31
N GLY A 44 -16.87 -6.99 -16.04
CA GLY A 44 -17.24 -8.29 -15.45
C GLY A 44 -16.12 -9.33 -15.44
N ASP A 45 -14.93 -9.03 -15.96
CA ASP A 45 -13.73 -9.84 -15.73
C ASP A 45 -13.02 -9.43 -14.41
N THR A 46 -12.06 -10.22 -13.96
CA THR A 46 -11.23 -9.88 -12.79
C THR A 46 -9.90 -9.28 -13.20
N TRP A 47 -9.29 -8.49 -12.31
CA TRP A 47 -7.97 -7.94 -12.58
C TRP A 47 -6.93 -9.05 -12.71
N GLU A 48 -7.02 -10.09 -11.89
CA GLU A 48 -6.17 -11.28 -11.94
C GLU A 48 -6.22 -11.97 -13.31
N ASN A 49 -7.41 -12.10 -13.90
CA ASN A 49 -7.59 -12.75 -15.20
C ASN A 49 -6.99 -11.91 -16.32
N VAL A 50 -7.28 -10.61 -16.34
CA VAL A 50 -6.73 -9.69 -17.37
C VAL A 50 -5.22 -9.60 -17.25
N TYR A 51 -4.71 -9.45 -16.03
CA TYR A 51 -3.29 -9.44 -15.74
C TYR A 51 -2.62 -10.76 -16.16
N GLY A 52 -3.24 -11.91 -15.89
CA GLY A 52 -2.71 -13.23 -16.25
C GLY A 52 -2.61 -13.49 -17.75
N GLN A 53 -3.38 -12.78 -18.58
CA GLN A 53 -3.32 -12.90 -20.04
C GLN A 53 -2.12 -12.16 -20.63
N ASP A 54 -1.87 -10.94 -20.17
CA ASP A 54 -0.74 -10.11 -20.62
C ASP A 54 -0.39 -9.07 -19.55
N PRO A 55 0.50 -9.41 -18.60
CA PRO A 55 0.85 -8.53 -17.48
C PRO A 55 1.38 -7.16 -17.92
N VAL A 56 2.24 -7.16 -18.94
CA VAL A 56 2.90 -5.93 -19.43
C VAL A 56 1.86 -4.98 -19.99
N ARG A 57 1.02 -5.48 -20.90
CA ARG A 57 -0.04 -4.67 -21.52
C ARG A 57 -1.07 -4.19 -20.50
N ALA A 58 -1.42 -5.05 -19.53
CA ALA A 58 -2.39 -4.71 -18.50
C ALA A 58 -1.86 -3.56 -17.62
N LEU A 59 -0.62 -3.65 -17.14
CA LEU A 59 0.02 -2.61 -16.33
C LEU A 59 0.22 -1.32 -17.13
N ASP A 60 0.63 -1.41 -18.39
CA ASP A 60 0.81 -0.23 -19.25
C ASP A 60 -0.51 0.50 -19.48
N TYR A 61 -1.62 -0.23 -19.64
CA TYR A 61 -2.94 0.38 -19.79
C TYR A 61 -3.38 1.12 -18.52
N MET A 62 -3.11 0.57 -17.34
CA MET A 62 -3.38 1.25 -16.07
C MET A 62 -2.47 2.49 -15.90
N LYS A 63 -1.17 2.37 -16.19
CA LYS A 63 -0.21 3.50 -16.16
C LYS A 63 -0.65 4.65 -17.05
N GLN A 64 -1.10 4.37 -18.27
CA GLN A 64 -1.60 5.40 -19.20
C GLN A 64 -2.82 6.16 -18.67
N LYS A 65 -3.61 5.57 -17.77
CA LYS A 65 -4.81 6.20 -17.21
C LYS A 65 -4.59 6.86 -15.87
N LEU A 66 -3.76 6.27 -15.01
CA LEU A 66 -3.61 6.68 -13.61
C LEU A 66 -2.25 7.31 -13.31
N GLY A 67 -1.25 7.15 -14.19
CA GLY A 67 0.14 7.55 -13.94
C GLY A 67 0.95 6.49 -13.18
N TYR A 68 0.30 5.43 -12.68
CA TYR A 68 0.92 4.30 -11.99
C TYR A 68 0.11 3.03 -12.24
N ALA A 69 0.65 1.87 -11.88
CA ALA A 69 -0.10 0.62 -11.84
C ALA A 69 0.15 -0.18 -10.57
N ILE A 70 -0.86 -0.96 -10.17
CA ILE A 70 -0.83 -1.86 -9.02
C ILE A 70 -1.12 -3.27 -9.52
N GLN A 71 -0.26 -4.23 -9.18
CA GLN A 71 -0.44 -5.62 -9.57
C GLN A 71 -1.57 -6.26 -8.74
N PRO A 72 -2.17 -7.36 -9.22
CA PRO A 72 -3.13 -8.11 -8.40
C PRO A 72 -2.51 -8.52 -7.06
N LYS A 73 -3.32 -8.55 -6.00
CA LYS A 73 -2.91 -8.88 -4.61
C LYS A 73 -2.05 -7.83 -3.90
N GLU A 74 -1.86 -6.66 -4.50
CA GLU A 74 -1.12 -5.55 -3.89
C GLU A 74 -2.02 -4.36 -3.54
N PHE A 75 -3.33 -4.45 -3.70
CA PHE A 75 -4.24 -3.38 -3.32
C PHE A 75 -4.34 -3.26 -1.79
N PHE A 76 -4.72 -2.09 -1.29
CA PHE A 76 -4.93 -1.86 0.14
C PHE A 76 -5.93 -2.88 0.73
N LYS A 77 -6.98 -3.21 -0.03
CA LYS A 77 -7.96 -4.24 0.36
C LYS A 77 -7.36 -5.65 0.43
N ASP A 78 -6.34 -5.95 -0.36
CA ASP A 78 -5.64 -7.22 -0.28
C ASP A 78 -4.84 -7.30 1.02
N TRP A 79 -4.23 -6.20 1.45
CA TRP A 79 -3.59 -6.14 2.77
C TRP A 79 -4.60 -6.37 3.88
N GLU A 80 -5.77 -5.71 3.84
CA GLU A 80 -6.86 -5.96 4.80
C GLU A 80 -7.24 -7.44 4.84
N ALA A 81 -7.42 -8.07 3.68
CA ALA A 81 -7.73 -9.50 3.60
C ALA A 81 -6.64 -10.36 4.25
N THR A 82 -5.36 -10.09 3.97
CA THR A 82 -4.25 -10.84 4.59
C THR A 82 -4.17 -10.64 6.10
N ILE A 83 -4.56 -9.47 6.62
CA ILE A 83 -4.63 -9.20 8.06
C ILE A 83 -5.73 -10.05 8.70
N HIS A 84 -6.93 -10.05 8.11
CA HIS A 84 -8.05 -10.86 8.56
C HIS A 84 -7.74 -12.38 8.54
N GLU A 85 -6.90 -12.82 7.62
CA GLU A 85 -6.47 -14.21 7.49
C GLU A 85 -5.22 -14.55 8.32
N GLU A 86 -4.71 -13.61 9.12
CA GLU A 86 -3.48 -13.75 9.93
C GLU A 86 -2.23 -14.09 9.10
N ARG A 87 -2.19 -13.68 7.82
CA ARG A 87 -1.07 -13.93 6.89
C ARG A 87 -0.19 -12.70 6.61
N PHE A 88 -0.61 -11.53 7.10
CA PHE A 88 0.10 -10.27 6.88
C PHE A 88 1.53 -10.31 7.43
N ASN A 89 2.47 -9.74 6.66
CA ASN A 89 3.85 -9.54 7.09
C ASN A 89 4.48 -8.30 6.42
N ILE A 90 5.58 -7.81 7.01
CA ILE A 90 6.28 -6.61 6.53
C ILE A 90 6.77 -6.70 5.07
N PRO A 91 7.38 -7.83 4.63
CA PRO A 91 7.77 -7.98 3.23
C PRO A 91 6.65 -7.69 2.23
N MET A 92 5.40 -8.09 2.50
CA MET A 92 4.27 -7.79 1.60
C MET A 92 4.15 -6.29 1.28
N ILE A 93 4.28 -5.41 2.28
CA ILE A 93 4.23 -3.96 2.07
C ILE A 93 5.49 -3.44 1.36
N SER A 94 6.66 -3.90 1.81
CA SER A 94 7.93 -3.47 1.25
C SER A 94 8.03 -3.82 -0.23
N ASP A 95 7.59 -5.02 -0.61
CA ASP A 95 7.56 -5.50 -1.99
C ASP A 95 6.56 -4.70 -2.81
N THR A 96 5.36 -4.45 -2.29
CA THR A 96 4.37 -3.60 -2.96
C THR A 96 4.90 -2.21 -3.27
N PHE A 97 5.61 -1.55 -2.36
CA PHE A 97 6.20 -0.24 -2.64
C PHE A 97 7.38 -0.31 -3.63
N GLY A 98 8.18 -1.37 -3.54
CA GLY A 98 9.22 -1.64 -4.53
C GLY A 98 8.64 -1.82 -5.95
N HIS A 99 7.57 -2.60 -6.08
CA HIS A 99 6.85 -2.78 -7.34
C HIS A 99 6.17 -1.50 -7.80
N PHE A 100 5.51 -0.76 -6.90
CA PHE A 100 4.86 0.51 -7.23
C PHE A 100 5.86 1.49 -7.88
N ASN A 101 7.04 1.68 -7.27
CA ASN A 101 8.09 2.54 -7.81
C ASN A 101 8.55 2.12 -9.23
N GLN A 102 8.48 0.83 -9.56
CA GLN A 102 8.78 0.32 -10.91
C GLN A 102 7.62 0.50 -11.90
N GLN A 103 6.39 0.67 -11.40
CA GLN A 103 5.17 0.78 -12.19
C GLN A 103 4.64 2.21 -12.29
N ILE A 104 5.52 3.21 -12.20
CA ILE A 104 5.18 4.62 -12.45
C ILE A 104 5.35 4.92 -13.95
N ALA A 105 4.39 5.62 -14.54
CA ALA A 105 4.49 6.13 -15.90
C ALA A 105 5.59 7.21 -15.99
N PHE A 106 6.29 7.28 -17.12
CA PHE A 106 7.41 8.22 -17.27
C PHE A 106 7.00 9.67 -16.99
N GLU A 107 5.83 10.07 -17.47
CA GLU A 107 5.27 11.42 -17.33
C GLU A 107 4.78 11.74 -15.91
N ALA A 108 4.62 10.73 -15.06
CA ALA A 108 4.10 10.86 -13.69
C ALA A 108 5.19 10.63 -12.62
N LYS A 109 6.45 10.48 -13.04
CA LYS A 109 7.60 10.32 -12.13
C LYS A 109 7.72 11.48 -11.14
N ASP A 110 7.55 12.71 -11.61
CA ASP A 110 7.63 13.91 -10.75
C ASP A 110 6.58 13.91 -9.63
N ASP A 111 5.44 13.25 -9.83
CA ASP A 111 4.34 13.19 -8.87
C ASP A 111 4.45 12.00 -7.89
N PHE A 112 5.03 10.88 -8.32
CA PHE A 112 4.96 9.61 -7.59
C PHE A 112 6.29 8.95 -7.26
N GLU A 113 7.39 9.28 -7.93
CA GLU A 113 8.67 8.59 -7.70
C GLU A 113 9.21 8.92 -6.30
N GLY A 114 9.50 7.88 -5.52
CA GLY A 114 10.13 8.02 -4.20
C GLY A 114 9.23 8.51 -3.07
N ILE A 115 7.93 8.69 -3.31
CA ILE A 115 6.95 9.11 -2.29
C ILE A 115 6.90 8.20 -1.05
N PHE A 116 7.34 6.93 -1.21
CA PHE A 116 7.35 5.92 -0.17
C PHE A 116 8.74 5.66 0.42
N ASP A 117 9.80 6.33 -0.06
CA ASP A 117 11.18 6.09 0.36
C ASP A 117 11.43 6.42 1.84
N GLY A 118 10.59 7.30 2.42
CA GLY A 118 10.62 7.61 3.84
C GLY A 118 10.14 6.47 4.74
N MET A 119 9.40 5.50 4.21
CA MET A 119 8.90 4.36 4.99
C MET A 119 9.94 3.26 5.08
N ARG A 120 10.75 3.32 6.13
CA ARG A 120 11.83 2.37 6.37
C ARG A 120 11.37 1.20 7.24
N PHE A 121 11.08 0.03 6.67
CA PHE A 121 10.58 -1.12 7.44
C PHE A 121 11.63 -1.88 8.25
N ASP A 122 12.91 -1.52 8.09
CA ASP A 122 14.03 -2.00 8.89
C ASP A 122 14.31 -1.11 10.12
N ASN A 123 13.61 0.02 10.26
CA ASN A 123 13.84 0.97 11.34
C ASN A 123 13.42 0.39 12.70
N SER A 124 14.34 0.44 13.67
CA SER A 124 14.08 0.08 15.07
C SER A 124 12.96 0.93 15.70
N ASP A 125 12.72 2.13 15.19
CA ASP A 125 11.63 3.01 15.64
C ASP A 125 10.26 2.42 15.35
N LEU A 126 10.11 1.57 14.32
CA LEU A 126 8.85 0.89 14.00
C LEU A 126 8.60 -0.30 14.94
N GLY A 127 9.67 -0.89 15.50
CA GLY A 127 9.58 -2.02 16.40
C GLY A 127 10.88 -2.83 16.49
N SER A 128 11.12 -3.39 17.68
CA SER A 128 12.37 -4.11 18.01
C SER A 128 12.57 -5.43 17.26
N ASN A 129 11.50 -6.02 16.70
CA ASN A 129 11.56 -7.25 15.91
C ASN A 129 10.47 -7.25 14.82
N ALA A 130 10.51 -8.25 13.93
CA ALA A 130 9.58 -8.35 12.80
C ALA A 130 8.11 -8.41 13.21
N GLN A 131 7.79 -9.11 14.31
CA GLN A 131 6.42 -9.23 14.82
C GLN A 131 5.92 -7.89 15.37
N ALA A 132 6.77 -7.17 16.13
CA ALA A 132 6.44 -5.84 16.63
C ALA A 132 6.17 -4.85 15.49
N ARG A 133 7.04 -4.85 14.46
CA ARG A 133 6.86 -4.01 13.27
C ARG A 133 5.56 -4.36 12.53
N ALA A 134 5.29 -5.65 12.33
CA ALA A 134 4.05 -6.10 11.69
C ALA A 134 2.82 -5.66 12.49
N SER A 135 2.82 -5.82 13.82
CA SER A 135 1.71 -5.41 14.69
C SER A 135 1.41 -3.90 14.61
N VAL A 136 2.46 -3.08 14.51
CA VAL A 136 2.30 -1.63 14.32
C VAL A 136 1.66 -1.31 12.96
N MET A 137 2.15 -1.94 11.89
CA MET A 137 1.60 -1.72 10.54
C MET A 137 0.15 -2.19 10.44
N ILE A 138 -0.17 -3.35 11.02
CA ILE A 138 -1.55 -3.86 11.14
C ILE A 138 -2.43 -2.81 11.84
N SER A 139 -1.99 -2.30 12.99
CA SER A 139 -2.75 -1.30 13.75
C SER A 139 -3.01 -0.02 12.96
N MET A 140 -2.06 0.42 12.13
CA MET A 140 -2.22 1.58 11.26
C MET A 140 -3.17 1.30 10.09
N ILE A 141 -3.06 0.13 9.47
CA ILE A 141 -3.96 -0.28 8.38
C ILE A 141 -5.39 -0.37 8.90
N GLU A 142 -5.63 -1.09 9.99
CA GLU A 142 -6.96 -1.20 10.62
C GLU A 142 -7.54 0.17 11.01
N LEU A 143 -6.70 1.09 11.49
CA LEU A 143 -7.12 2.47 11.79
C LEU A 143 -7.60 3.20 10.53
N LEU A 144 -6.94 2.98 9.41
CA LEU A 144 -7.31 3.57 8.12
C LEU A 144 -8.49 2.86 7.46
N SER A 145 -8.72 1.58 7.76
CA SER A 145 -9.86 0.79 7.29
C SER A 145 -11.19 1.17 7.94
N ALA A 146 -11.16 1.89 9.06
CA ALA A 146 -12.37 2.34 9.74
C ALA A 146 -13.20 3.29 8.83
N PRO A 147 -14.52 3.09 8.74
CA PRO A 147 -15.42 3.93 7.93
C PRO A 147 -15.56 5.37 8.43
#